data_AF-A0A8J7U8C6-F1
#
_entry.id   AF-A0A8J7U8C6-F1
#
_cell.length_a   1.000
_cell.length_b   1.000
_cell.length_c   1.000
_cell.angle_alpha   90.00
_cell.angle_beta   90.00
_cell.angle_gamma   90.00
#
_symmetry.space_group_name_H-M   'P 1'
#
loop_
_entity.id
_entity.type
_entity.pdbx_description
1 polymer ?
#
loop_
_entity_poly.entity_id
_entity_poly.type
_entity_poly.pdbx_seq_one_letter_code
_entity_poly.pdbx_strand_id
1 'polypeptide(L)'
;LYIGPAGENRTRVAAVVSKYAHAAGYGGYGGVMGSKNLKAVVAKGFGPLPDAHDKERALRMARRFSRDAFENEGFRRWGTGGGGYSFGAESSSEPVRNWQSEWHDRRSYRREEFDKHWVKKSWGDFGCPMTCLKLSVLKKGRYRGAVCDNPDYELQAYLGANLGIFDPEKNIYLSYVNNELGLCAIQGGAAMGFAAELYQRGILT
;
A
#
# COMPACT_ATOMS: atom_id res chain seq x y z
N LEU A 1 -8.03 -8.51 -12.17
CA LEU A 1 -6.90 -7.54 -12.26
C LEU A 1 -7.32 -6.43 -13.20
N TYR A 2 -6.96 -5.19 -12.94
CA TYR A 2 -7.32 -4.05 -13.78
C TYR A 2 -6.25 -2.95 -13.72
N ILE A 3 -6.28 -2.03 -14.68
CA ILE A 3 -5.48 -0.80 -14.66
C ILE A 3 -6.37 0.42 -14.46
N GLY A 4 -5.83 1.45 -13.81
CA GLY A 4 -6.43 2.77 -13.73
C GLY A 4 -6.01 3.68 -14.91
N PRO A 5 -6.38 4.97 -14.86
CA PRO A 5 -5.97 5.99 -15.83
C PRO A 5 -4.47 6.04 -16.10
N ALA A 6 -3.61 5.77 -15.10
CA ALA A 6 -2.16 5.74 -15.30
C ALA A 6 -1.74 4.64 -16.29
N GLY A 7 -2.37 3.47 -16.23
CA GLY A 7 -2.13 2.40 -17.19
C GLY A 7 -2.64 2.74 -18.59
N GLU A 8 -3.84 3.31 -18.69
CA GLU A 8 -4.42 3.77 -19.97
C GLU A 8 -3.51 4.78 -20.68
N ASN A 9 -2.93 5.69 -19.91
CA ASN A 9 -1.95 6.68 -20.39
C ASN A 9 -0.52 6.15 -20.49
N ARG A 10 -0.31 4.84 -20.27
CA ARG A 10 0.98 4.16 -20.44
C ARG A 10 2.12 4.79 -19.64
N THR A 11 1.82 5.29 -18.44
CA THR A 11 2.86 5.89 -17.59
C THR A 11 3.85 4.81 -17.15
N ARG A 12 5.13 5.20 -17.00
CA ARG A 12 6.21 4.27 -16.59
C ARG A 12 6.06 3.73 -15.16
N VAL A 13 5.21 4.37 -14.36
CA VAL A 13 4.95 4.04 -12.96
C VAL A 13 3.54 3.48 -12.75
N ALA A 14 2.86 3.07 -13.83
CA ALA A 14 1.52 2.50 -13.74
C ALA A 14 1.55 1.09 -13.12
N ALA A 15 0.67 0.87 -12.16
CA ALA A 15 0.46 -0.39 -11.46
C ALA A 15 -0.68 -1.20 -12.11
N VAL A 16 -0.66 -2.52 -11.89
CA VAL A 16 -1.84 -3.37 -12.07
C VAL A 16 -2.48 -3.59 -10.72
N VAL A 17 -3.76 -3.23 -10.59
CA VAL A 17 -4.51 -3.24 -9.33
C VAL A 17 -5.47 -4.44 -9.29
N SER A 18 -5.82 -4.90 -8.10
CA SER A 18 -6.81 -5.94 -7.87
C SER A 18 -7.58 -5.72 -6.57
N LYS A 19 -8.79 -6.30 -6.52
CA LYS A 19 -9.75 -6.09 -5.42
C LYS A 19 -9.98 -4.59 -5.19
N TYR A 20 -9.72 -4.09 -3.99
CA TYR A 20 -9.86 -2.68 -3.62
C TYR A 20 -8.53 -1.97 -3.35
N ALA A 21 -7.46 -2.70 -3.03
CA ALA A 21 -6.21 -2.08 -2.59
C ALA A 21 -4.94 -2.91 -2.87
N HIS A 22 -5.06 -4.04 -3.55
CA HIS A 22 -3.90 -4.88 -3.88
C HIS A 22 -3.28 -4.40 -5.18
N ALA A 23 -1.95 -4.31 -5.24
CA ALA A 23 -1.26 -3.83 -6.43
C ALA A 23 -0.03 -4.67 -6.77
N ALA A 24 0.13 -5.00 -8.05
CA ALA A 24 1.44 -5.24 -8.65
C ALA A 24 1.99 -3.87 -9.07
N GLY A 25 2.62 -3.18 -8.11
CA GLY A 25 2.95 -1.76 -8.22
C GLY A 25 4.21 -1.46 -9.03
N TYR A 26 5.27 -2.25 -8.88
CA TYR A 26 6.58 -1.92 -9.45
C TYR A 26 6.70 -2.30 -10.92
N GLY A 27 7.63 -1.66 -11.64
CA GLY A 27 8.06 -2.10 -12.99
C GLY A 27 7.18 -1.65 -14.16
N GLY A 28 6.18 -0.79 -13.92
CA GLY A 28 5.37 -0.21 -14.99
C GLY A 28 4.46 -1.20 -15.73
N TYR A 29 4.13 -2.33 -15.10
CA TYR A 29 3.29 -3.38 -15.69
C TYR A 29 1.93 -2.86 -16.14
N GLY A 30 1.36 -1.89 -15.41
CA GLY A 30 0.09 -1.27 -15.80
C GLY A 30 0.19 -0.52 -17.13
N GLY A 31 1.33 0.09 -17.42
CA GLY A 31 1.58 0.78 -18.69
C GLY A 31 1.74 -0.18 -19.86
N VAL A 32 2.35 -1.35 -19.62
CA VAL A 32 2.42 -2.45 -20.60
C VAL A 32 1.03 -3.01 -20.89
N MET A 33 0.18 -3.16 -19.87
CA MET A 33 -1.20 -3.62 -20.04
C MET A 33 -2.03 -2.61 -20.86
N GLY A 34 -1.87 -1.30 -20.58
CA GLY A 34 -2.54 -0.24 -21.35
C GLY A 34 -2.00 -0.04 -22.77
N SER A 35 -0.72 -0.33 -23.03
CA SER A 35 -0.18 -0.31 -24.40
C SER A 35 -0.79 -1.36 -25.33
N LYS A 36 -1.36 -2.41 -24.73
CA LYS A 36 -2.11 -3.47 -25.41
C LYS A 36 -3.62 -3.23 -25.42
N ASN A 37 -4.08 -2.04 -25.03
CA ASN A 37 -5.50 -1.70 -24.88
C ASN A 37 -6.28 -2.70 -23.99
N LEU A 38 -5.61 -3.28 -22.99
CA LEU A 38 -6.20 -4.26 -22.09
C LEU A 38 -6.59 -3.57 -20.77
N LYS A 39 -7.89 -3.31 -20.56
CA LYS A 39 -8.36 -2.63 -19.33
C LYS A 39 -8.36 -3.53 -18.10
N ALA A 40 -8.77 -4.78 -18.26
CA ALA A 40 -8.92 -5.71 -17.16
C ALA A 40 -8.81 -7.17 -17.63
N VAL A 41 -8.43 -8.03 -16.69
CA VAL A 41 -8.54 -9.50 -16.81
C VAL A 41 -9.40 -9.99 -15.67
N VAL A 42 -10.47 -10.70 -16.01
CA VAL A 42 -11.39 -11.32 -15.06
C VAL A 42 -11.26 -12.83 -15.20
N ALA A 43 -11.04 -13.51 -14.08
CA ALA A 43 -10.95 -14.96 -14.02
C ALA A 43 -11.92 -15.47 -12.95
N LYS A 44 -12.69 -16.51 -13.28
CA LYS A 44 -13.60 -17.20 -12.36
C LYS A 44 -13.49 -18.69 -12.60
N GLY A 45 -13.16 -19.44 -11.54
CA GLY A 45 -13.11 -20.90 -11.56
C GLY A 45 -14.02 -21.48 -10.48
N PHE A 46 -14.67 -22.59 -10.78
CA PHE A 46 -15.54 -23.33 -9.85
C PHE A 46 -15.04 -24.75 -9.56
N GLY A 47 -14.06 -25.23 -10.33
CA GLY A 47 -13.49 -26.55 -10.13
C GLY A 47 -12.60 -26.62 -8.89
N PRO A 48 -12.35 -27.83 -8.36
CA PRO A 48 -11.40 -28.01 -7.29
C PRO A 48 -9.98 -27.64 -7.74
N LEU A 49 -9.14 -27.25 -6.77
CA LEU A 49 -7.69 -27.21 -7.00
C LEU A 49 -7.19 -28.64 -7.27
N PRO A 50 -6.13 -28.82 -8.09
CA PRO A 50 -5.51 -30.13 -8.29
C PRO A 50 -5.09 -30.77 -6.96
N ASP A 51 -5.13 -32.10 -6.90
CA ASP A 51 -4.67 -32.83 -5.73
C ASP A 51 -3.19 -32.56 -5.45
N ALA A 52 -2.88 -32.33 -4.17
CA ALA A 52 -1.49 -32.24 -3.73
C ALA A 52 -0.87 -33.64 -3.75
N HIS A 53 0.36 -33.75 -4.26
CA HIS A 53 1.13 -35.00 -4.29
C HIS A 53 1.18 -35.69 -2.91
N ASP A 54 1.39 -34.91 -1.84
CA ASP A 54 1.32 -35.37 -0.46
C ASP A 54 0.41 -34.42 0.35
N LYS A 55 -0.89 -34.71 0.30
CA LYS A 55 -1.93 -33.91 0.95
C LYS A 55 -1.73 -33.79 2.45
N GLU A 56 -1.32 -34.88 3.12
CA GLU A 56 -1.15 -34.84 4.57
C GLU A 56 0.02 -33.95 4.98
N ARG A 57 1.16 -34.06 4.29
CA ARG A 57 2.31 -33.20 4.54
C ARG A 57 1.99 -31.74 4.27
N ALA A 58 1.30 -31.44 3.16
CA ALA A 58 0.86 -30.08 2.84
C ALA A 58 -0.02 -29.50 3.97
N LEU A 59 -0.98 -30.28 4.47
CA LEU A 59 -1.84 -29.86 5.58
C LEU A 59 -1.07 -29.70 6.89
N ARG A 60 -0.11 -30.59 7.21
CA ARG A 60 0.77 -30.44 8.38
C ARG A 60 1.58 -29.16 8.32
N MET A 61 2.16 -28.84 7.15
CA MET A 61 2.92 -27.61 6.95
C MET A 61 2.03 -26.37 7.04
N ALA A 62 0.85 -26.37 6.43
CA ALA A 62 -0.10 -25.26 6.49
C ALA A 62 -0.58 -24.98 7.92
N ARG A 63 -0.82 -26.03 8.72
CA ARG A 63 -1.19 -25.90 10.15
C ARG A 63 -0.05 -25.33 10.98
N ARG A 64 1.18 -25.81 10.77
CA ARG A 64 2.37 -25.24 11.43
C ARG A 64 2.53 -23.77 11.08
N PHE A 65 2.52 -23.42 9.80
CA PHE A 65 2.60 -22.03 9.34
C PHE A 65 1.50 -21.17 9.96
N SER A 66 0.26 -21.67 10.01
CA SER A 66 -0.85 -20.94 10.62
C SER A 66 -0.60 -20.64 12.10
N ARG A 67 -0.11 -21.62 12.87
CA ARG A 67 0.23 -21.43 14.28
C ARG A 67 1.32 -20.37 14.45
N ASP A 68 2.41 -20.50 13.72
CA ASP A 68 3.54 -19.57 13.80
C ASP A 68 3.09 -18.14 13.36
N ALA A 69 2.20 -18.06 12.38
CA ALA A 69 1.57 -16.82 11.92
C ALA A 69 0.60 -16.19 12.94
N PHE A 70 0.00 -16.98 13.84
CA PHE A 70 -0.85 -16.46 14.90
C PHE A 70 -0.05 -15.79 16.02
N GLU A 71 1.19 -16.22 16.24
CA GLU A 71 2.08 -15.65 17.27
C GLU A 71 2.63 -14.26 16.89
N ASN A 72 2.59 -13.88 15.61
CA ASN A 72 3.08 -12.57 15.16
C ASN A 72 2.04 -11.45 15.36
N GLU A 73 1.74 -11.13 16.62
CA GLU A 73 0.69 -10.16 16.98
C GLU A 73 0.88 -8.78 16.36
N GLY A 74 2.12 -8.28 16.29
CA GLY A 74 2.44 -6.96 15.73
C GLY A 74 2.05 -6.85 14.26
N PHE A 75 2.50 -7.79 13.43
CA PHE A 75 2.21 -7.77 11.99
C PHE A 75 0.73 -8.09 11.70
N ARG A 76 0.09 -8.92 12.53
CA ARG A 76 -1.36 -9.13 12.47
C ARG A 76 -2.13 -7.85 12.77
N ARG A 77 -1.70 -7.10 13.79
CA ARG A 77 -2.38 -5.89 14.27
C ARG A 77 -2.20 -4.69 13.35
N TRP A 78 -0.99 -4.43 12.85
CA TRP A 78 -0.69 -3.21 12.08
C TRP A 78 -0.15 -3.45 10.67
N GLY A 79 0.12 -4.71 10.29
CA GLY A 79 0.78 -5.00 9.02
C GLY A 79 2.14 -4.32 8.91
N THR A 80 2.54 -3.98 7.69
CA THR A 80 3.80 -3.27 7.44
C THR A 80 3.77 -1.85 8.01
N GLY A 81 2.60 -1.20 7.98
CA GLY A 81 2.39 0.15 8.51
C GLY A 81 2.69 0.30 10.00
N GLY A 82 2.80 -0.79 10.76
CA GLY A 82 3.23 -0.76 12.16
C GLY A 82 4.63 -0.20 12.38
N GLY A 83 5.49 -0.24 11.35
CA GLY A 83 6.86 0.26 11.38
C GLY A 83 7.03 1.73 10.98
N GLY A 84 6.03 2.39 10.38
CA GLY A 84 6.17 3.71 9.74
C GLY A 84 6.88 4.75 10.62
N TYR A 85 6.24 5.17 11.71
CA TYR A 85 6.83 6.15 12.63
C TYR A 85 8.19 5.72 13.21
N SER A 86 8.39 4.44 13.53
CA SER A 86 9.67 3.98 14.11
C SER A 86 10.81 4.05 13.10
N PHE A 87 10.54 3.88 11.80
CA PHE A 87 11.58 4.00 10.78
C PHE A 87 12.13 5.43 10.70
N GLY A 88 11.28 6.45 10.82
CA GLY A 88 11.73 7.84 10.91
C GLY A 88 12.31 8.22 12.28
N ALA A 89 11.68 7.81 13.38
CA ALA A 89 12.01 8.31 14.72
C ALA A 89 13.15 7.55 15.42
N GLU A 90 13.27 6.25 15.18
CA GLU A 90 14.16 5.36 15.93
C GLU A 90 15.35 4.88 15.10
N SER A 91 15.14 4.55 13.81
CA SER A 91 16.21 4.05 12.93
C SER A 91 16.75 5.07 11.93
N SER A 92 16.14 6.26 11.82
CA SER A 92 16.52 7.30 10.84
C SER A 92 16.62 6.75 9.41
N SER A 93 15.59 6.05 8.98
CA SER A 93 15.58 5.29 7.71
C SER A 93 14.28 5.48 6.93
N GLU A 94 13.66 6.66 7.01
CA GLU A 94 12.42 6.99 6.29
C GLU A 94 12.63 8.22 5.39
N PRO A 95 12.19 8.23 4.12
CA PRO A 95 12.33 9.39 3.27
C PRO A 95 11.55 10.58 3.81
N VAL A 96 12.23 11.67 4.17
CA VAL A 96 11.58 12.95 4.53
C VAL A 96 11.90 14.01 3.49
N ARG A 97 10.85 14.52 2.83
CA ARG A 97 10.95 15.57 1.79
C ARG A 97 11.99 15.20 0.71
N ASN A 98 11.74 14.12 -0.03
CA ASN A 98 12.64 13.62 -1.07
C ASN A 98 14.07 13.33 -0.56
N TRP A 99 14.19 12.61 0.55
CA TRP A 99 15.48 12.23 1.17
C TRP A 99 16.37 13.42 1.60
N GLN A 100 15.82 14.63 1.74
CA GLN A 100 16.53 15.77 2.34
C GLN A 100 16.82 15.54 3.84
N SER A 101 16.06 14.65 4.47
CA SER A 101 16.30 14.09 5.80
C SER A 101 15.79 12.65 5.83
N GLU A 102 16.27 11.88 6.80
CA GLU A 102 15.85 10.49 7.06
C GLU A 102 15.13 10.34 8.41
N TRP A 103 15.11 11.42 9.21
CA TRP A 103 14.64 11.42 10.58
C TRP A 103 13.46 12.38 10.82
N HIS A 104 12.54 11.98 11.71
CA HIS A 104 11.55 12.85 12.32
C HIS A 104 11.00 12.29 13.65
N ASP A 105 10.49 13.14 14.54
CA ASP A 105 9.67 12.73 15.71
C ASP A 105 8.22 13.24 15.62
N ARG A 106 7.54 12.95 14.50
CA ARG A 106 6.15 13.37 14.28
C ARG A 106 5.18 12.37 14.89
N ARG A 107 4.91 12.53 16.19
CA ARG A 107 4.02 11.62 16.94
C ARG A 107 2.57 11.56 16.41
N SER A 108 2.12 12.59 15.69
CA SER A 108 0.83 12.59 14.98
C SER A 108 0.75 11.59 13.82
N TYR A 109 1.88 10.98 13.45
CA TYR A 109 2.00 10.04 12.35
C TYR A 109 2.29 8.60 12.81
N ARG A 110 2.03 8.31 14.10
CA ARG A 110 2.15 6.98 14.66
C ARG A 110 1.02 6.06 14.18
N ARG A 111 1.29 4.75 14.15
CA ARG A 111 0.33 3.72 13.74
C ARG A 111 -1.03 3.82 14.45
N GLU A 112 -1.05 4.17 15.73
CA GLU A 112 -2.28 4.32 16.52
C GLU A 112 -3.18 5.45 16.01
N GLU A 113 -2.62 6.43 15.30
CA GLU A 113 -3.39 7.50 14.66
C GLU A 113 -4.08 7.00 13.39
N PHE A 114 -3.45 6.08 12.63
CA PHE A 114 -4.08 5.42 11.49
C PHE A 114 -5.19 4.45 11.92
N ASP A 115 -5.03 3.75 13.05
CA ASP A 115 -6.02 2.80 13.61
C ASP A 115 -7.43 3.41 13.72
N LYS A 116 -7.52 4.72 13.96
CA LYS A 116 -8.76 5.48 14.13
C LYS A 116 -9.64 5.50 12.87
N HIS A 117 -9.05 5.25 11.71
CA HIS A 117 -9.73 5.28 10.42
C HIS A 117 -10.15 3.90 9.91
N TRP A 118 -9.84 2.83 10.65
CA TRP A 118 -10.11 1.47 10.21
C TRP A 118 -11.57 1.07 10.42
N VAL A 119 -12.18 0.50 9.39
CA VAL A 119 -13.51 -0.14 9.46
C VAL A 119 -13.41 -1.66 9.48
N LYS A 120 -12.32 -2.23 8.97
CA LYS A 120 -12.02 -3.67 9.07
C LYS A 120 -10.59 -3.87 9.54
N LYS A 121 -10.45 -4.46 10.73
CA LYS A 121 -9.17 -4.60 11.44
C LYS A 121 -8.41 -5.89 11.11
N SER A 122 -9.01 -6.80 10.36
CA SER A 122 -8.38 -8.05 9.96
C SER A 122 -8.87 -8.43 8.58
N TRP A 123 -7.98 -8.37 7.60
CA TRP A 123 -8.25 -8.83 6.25
C TRP A 123 -7.04 -9.62 5.75
N GLY A 124 -7.25 -10.88 5.39
CA GLY A 124 -6.22 -11.74 4.79
C GLY A 124 -6.41 -11.88 3.29
N ASP A 125 -5.30 -12.08 2.60
CA ASP A 125 -5.35 -12.67 1.26
C ASP A 125 -5.82 -14.12 1.30
N PHE A 126 -6.09 -14.68 0.12
CA PHE A 126 -6.65 -16.02 0.00
C PHE A 126 -5.77 -17.03 0.73
N GLY A 127 -6.34 -17.69 1.76
CA GLY A 127 -5.65 -18.68 2.58
C GLY A 127 -4.61 -18.12 3.56
N CYS A 128 -4.43 -16.80 3.67
CA CYS A 128 -3.41 -16.20 4.52
C CYS A 128 -3.92 -15.99 5.96
N PRO A 129 -3.35 -16.67 6.97
CA PRO A 129 -3.75 -16.53 8.37
C PRO A 129 -3.24 -15.23 9.01
N MET A 130 -2.22 -14.56 8.44
CA MET A 130 -1.61 -13.35 9.01
C MET A 130 -2.58 -12.16 9.08
N THR A 131 -3.47 -12.01 8.10
CA THR A 131 -4.48 -10.93 8.07
C THR A 131 -3.92 -9.50 8.25
N CYS A 132 -2.75 -9.22 7.67
CA CYS A 132 -2.02 -7.96 7.85
C CYS A 132 -2.75 -6.72 7.31
N LEU A 133 -3.58 -6.86 6.27
CA LEU A 133 -4.32 -5.76 5.63
C LEU A 133 -5.41 -5.19 6.57
N LYS A 134 -5.69 -3.89 6.45
CA LYS A 134 -6.75 -3.20 7.20
C LYS A 134 -7.56 -2.33 6.24
N LEU A 135 -8.88 -2.37 6.29
CA LEU A 135 -9.66 -1.45 5.45
C LEU A 135 -9.83 -0.12 6.19
N SER A 136 -9.32 0.96 5.60
CA SER A 136 -9.44 2.33 6.08
C SER A 136 -10.51 3.08 5.30
N VAL A 137 -11.36 3.81 6.01
CA VAL A 137 -12.40 4.65 5.39
C VAL A 137 -12.43 6.00 6.07
N LEU A 138 -12.27 7.05 5.28
CA LEU A 138 -12.43 8.43 5.74
C LEU A 138 -13.93 8.75 5.78
N LYS A 139 -14.52 8.74 6.99
CA LYS A 139 -15.98 8.86 7.18
C LYS A 139 -16.50 10.30 7.25
N LYS A 140 -15.62 11.26 7.54
CA LYS A 140 -15.94 12.67 7.81
C LYS A 140 -14.90 13.57 7.12
N GLY A 141 -15.13 14.88 7.16
CA GLY A 141 -14.17 15.86 6.65
C GLY A 141 -14.18 15.98 5.12
N ARG A 142 -13.17 16.69 4.61
CA ARG A 142 -13.01 17.00 3.18
C ARG A 142 -12.84 15.76 2.31
N TYR A 143 -12.26 14.69 2.87
CA TYR A 143 -11.92 13.47 2.14
C TYR A 143 -12.93 12.34 2.36
N ARG A 144 -14.14 12.69 2.83
CA ARG A 144 -15.21 11.73 3.10
C ARG A 144 -15.48 10.84 1.89
N GLY A 145 -15.53 9.53 2.13
CA GLY A 145 -15.84 8.51 1.13
C GLY A 145 -14.61 7.84 0.53
N ALA A 146 -13.39 8.31 0.81
CA ALA A 146 -12.17 7.61 0.42
C ALA A 146 -12.09 6.26 1.15
N VAL A 147 -11.98 5.17 0.38
CA VAL A 147 -11.86 3.80 0.86
C VAL A 147 -10.55 3.23 0.34
N CYS A 148 -9.64 2.87 1.24
CA CYS A 148 -8.34 2.32 0.87
C CYS A 148 -7.92 1.26 1.91
N ASP A 149 -6.87 0.51 1.63
CA ASP A 149 -6.10 -0.12 2.70
C ASP A 149 -5.61 0.94 3.70
N ASN A 150 -5.36 0.55 4.94
CA ASN A 150 -4.40 1.25 5.77
C ASN A 150 -3.09 1.31 4.98
N PRO A 151 -2.58 2.50 4.67
CA PRO A 151 -1.36 2.64 3.90
C PRO A 151 -0.29 1.69 4.45
N ASP A 152 0.16 0.75 3.60
CA ASP A 152 1.37 -0.02 3.86
C ASP A 152 2.51 0.95 4.20
N TYR A 153 3.55 0.48 4.87
CA TYR A 153 4.69 1.33 5.24
C TYR A 153 5.18 2.19 4.06
N GLU A 154 5.34 1.58 2.89
CA GLU A 154 5.80 2.26 1.68
C GLU A 154 4.89 3.41 1.25
N LEU A 155 3.57 3.28 1.45
CA LEU A 155 2.61 4.34 1.16
C LEU A 155 2.67 5.44 2.23
N GLN A 156 2.86 5.08 3.50
CA GLN A 156 3.09 6.05 4.58
C GLN A 156 4.35 6.88 4.32
N ALA A 157 5.43 6.22 3.89
CA ALA A 157 6.70 6.84 3.58
C ALA A 157 6.60 7.70 2.31
N TYR A 158 6.30 7.10 1.15
CA TYR A 158 6.41 7.78 -0.15
C TYR A 158 5.27 8.73 -0.49
N LEU A 159 4.07 8.53 0.06
CA LEU A 159 2.92 9.44 -0.10
C LEU A 159 2.69 10.31 1.15
N GLY A 160 3.56 10.21 2.16
CA GLY A 160 3.47 10.96 3.41
C GLY A 160 4.77 11.68 3.71
N ALA A 161 5.66 11.04 4.48
CA ALA A 161 6.91 11.61 4.96
C ALA A 161 7.78 12.19 3.81
N ASN A 162 7.86 11.48 2.69
CA ASN A 162 8.59 11.87 1.49
C ASN A 162 8.07 13.18 0.87
N LEU A 163 6.79 13.51 1.10
CA LEU A 163 6.16 14.75 0.68
C LEU A 163 6.06 15.78 1.83
N GLY A 164 6.63 15.47 2.99
CA GLY A 164 6.56 16.28 4.20
C GLY A 164 5.18 16.29 4.87
N ILE A 165 4.34 15.29 4.60
CA ILE A 165 2.98 15.15 5.11
C ILE A 165 2.97 14.18 6.29
N PHE A 166 2.61 14.67 7.48
CA PHE A 166 2.57 13.90 8.73
C PHE A 166 1.16 13.89 9.35
N ASP A 167 0.18 13.65 8.48
CA ASP A 167 -1.25 13.63 8.78
C ASP A 167 -1.84 12.33 8.20
N PRO A 168 -2.31 11.41 9.04
CA PRO A 168 -2.85 10.12 8.60
C PRO A 168 -4.05 10.26 7.65
N GLU A 169 -4.94 11.23 7.86
CA GLU A 169 -6.11 11.42 7.01
C GLU A 169 -5.68 11.82 5.59
N LYS A 170 -4.71 12.73 5.47
CA LYS A 170 -4.13 13.12 4.18
C LYS A 170 -3.37 11.98 3.51
N ASN A 171 -2.59 11.20 4.25
CA ASN A 171 -1.87 10.06 3.68
C ASN A 171 -2.81 8.94 3.20
N ILE A 172 -3.85 8.63 3.96
CA ILE A 172 -4.90 7.69 3.54
C ILE A 172 -5.59 8.20 2.27
N TYR A 173 -5.90 9.49 2.20
CA TYR A 173 -6.51 10.07 1.00
C TYR A 173 -5.58 10.00 -0.22
N LEU A 174 -4.30 10.32 -0.07
CA LEU A 174 -3.32 10.20 -1.16
C LEU A 174 -3.14 8.76 -1.61
N SER A 175 -3.17 7.81 -0.68
CA SER A 175 -3.14 6.37 -0.98
C SER A 175 -4.37 5.92 -1.76
N TYR A 176 -5.56 6.41 -1.38
CA TYR A 176 -6.79 6.19 -2.13
C TYR A 176 -6.67 6.72 -3.57
N VAL A 177 -6.26 7.98 -3.75
CA VAL A 177 -6.09 8.59 -5.08
C VAL A 177 -5.06 7.82 -5.91
N ASN A 178 -3.95 7.41 -5.30
CA ASN A 178 -2.92 6.60 -5.96
C ASN A 178 -3.50 5.27 -6.50
N ASN A 179 -4.32 4.59 -5.70
CA ASN A 179 -4.95 3.33 -6.09
C ASN A 179 -5.99 3.52 -7.20
N GLU A 180 -6.83 4.56 -7.11
CA GLU A 180 -7.84 4.88 -8.14
C GLU A 180 -7.18 5.22 -9.48
N LEU A 181 -6.06 5.95 -9.44
CA LEU A 181 -5.27 6.26 -10.64
C LEU A 181 -4.54 5.03 -11.19
N GLY A 182 -4.31 4.00 -10.37
CA GLY A 182 -3.51 2.83 -10.72
C GLY A 182 -2.03 3.15 -10.81
N LEU A 183 -1.50 3.92 -9.85
CA LEU A 183 -0.09 4.31 -9.77
C LEU A 183 0.69 3.42 -8.78
N CYS A 184 1.98 3.24 -9.04
CA CYS A 184 2.92 2.72 -8.06
C CYS A 184 3.14 3.77 -6.97
N ALA A 185 2.77 3.47 -5.73
CA ALA A 185 2.92 4.43 -4.63
C ALA A 185 4.38 4.84 -4.37
N ILE A 186 5.32 3.88 -4.49
CA ILE A 186 6.75 4.16 -4.29
C ILE A 186 7.29 5.01 -5.43
N GLN A 187 7.20 4.52 -6.68
CA GLN A 187 7.80 5.21 -7.83
C GLN A 187 7.07 6.52 -8.15
N GLY A 188 5.74 6.54 -8.03
CA GLY A 188 4.92 7.73 -8.16
C GLY A 188 5.19 8.72 -7.04
N GLY A 189 5.27 8.26 -5.78
CA GLY A 189 5.62 9.09 -4.63
C GLY A 189 7.02 9.70 -4.74
N ALA A 190 8.01 8.91 -5.16
CA ALA A 190 9.37 9.40 -5.42
C ALA A 190 9.39 10.47 -6.52
N ALA A 191 8.68 10.25 -7.64
CA ALA A 191 8.57 11.25 -8.69
C ALA A 191 7.88 12.54 -8.21
N MET A 192 6.84 12.44 -7.37
CA MET A 192 6.19 13.59 -6.74
C MET A 192 7.13 14.32 -5.78
N GLY A 193 7.90 13.60 -4.96
CA GLY A 193 8.90 14.18 -4.06
C GLY A 193 9.98 14.93 -4.82
N PHE A 194 10.51 14.34 -5.89
CA PHE A 194 11.48 14.98 -6.77
C PHE A 194 10.91 16.27 -7.39
N ALA A 195 9.69 16.23 -7.93
CA ALA A 195 9.03 17.41 -8.49
C ALA A 195 8.82 18.51 -7.44
N ALA A 196 8.40 18.15 -6.23
CA ALA A 196 8.23 19.09 -5.12
C ALA A 196 9.55 19.76 -4.72
N GLU A 197 10.65 19.01 -4.71
CA GLU A 197 11.98 19.58 -4.44
C GLU A 197 12.46 20.49 -5.58
N LEU A 198 12.24 20.14 -6.83
CA LEU A 198 12.56 21.02 -7.96
C LEU A 198 11.79 22.34 -7.87
N TYR A 199 10.52 22.30 -7.46
CA TYR A 199 9.73 23.50 -7.21
C TYR A 199 10.27 24.31 -6.02
N GLN A 200 10.59 23.65 -4.90
CA GLN A 200 11.23 24.28 -3.73
C GLN A 200 12.54 25.00 -4.10
N ARG A 201 13.30 24.47 -5.06
CA ARG A 201 14.55 25.04 -5.57
C ARG A 201 14.36 26.06 -6.70
N GLY A 202 13.13 26.34 -7.13
CA GLY A 202 12.81 27.28 -8.22
C GLY A 202 13.19 26.79 -9.62
N ILE A 203 13.39 25.48 -9.81
CA ILE A 203 13.67 24.87 -11.12
C ILE A 203 12.36 24.59 -11.87
N LEU A 204 11.33 24.15 -11.15
CA LEU A 204 9.94 24.14 -11.62
C LEU A 204 9.22 25.37 -11.05
N THR A 205 8.28 25.93 -11.81
CA THR A 205 7.50 27.14 -11.48
C THR A 205 6.01 26.90 -11.59
#